data_AF-A0A7K0U224-F1
#
_entry.id   AF-A0A7K0U224-F1
#
_cell.length_a   1.000
_cell.length_b   1.000
_cell.length_c   1.000
_cell.angle_alpha   90.00
_cell.angle_beta   90.00
_cell.angle_gamma   90.00
#
_symmetry.space_group_name_H-M   'P 1'
#
loop_
_entity.id
_entity.type
_entity.pdbx_description
1 polymer ?
#
loop_
_entity_poly.entity_id
_entity_poly.type
_entity_poly.pdbx_seq_one_letter_code
_entity_poly.pdbx_strand_id
1 'polypeptide(L)'
;MRRRPSSTAAAVALAPLGAGILVAAALPPWGWWPLALVGLGIWEWLLVGKRSAVRARRTALFSFGWFLPGLAWMWYVSIPGFALVLLLFAGFHALAAAAIPDGPDDRWRWLALPSAFTAAEALRFCFPFGGVPLASLPLGQAGGPFVGIARIGGPVLLTFVTALIGTNLRRALLPLVTRSCPTPTRLGLRLGPLALIPAVIAIGSVAPDGSATGRTASIVIMQGGGPQGTRAATTPPRFALDRALEVSRTYSGTADLVVWPENVINVRQLSSSKELQEVGAEAARIGAPFLV
;
A
#
# COMPACT_ATOMS: atom_id res chain seq x y z
N MET A 1 9.79 -17.44 40.60
CA MET A 1 8.78 -16.36 40.45
C MET A 1 9.16 -15.44 39.29
N ARG A 2 8.46 -15.50 38.14
CA ARG A 2 8.67 -14.54 37.03
C ARG A 2 7.99 -13.22 37.40
N ARG A 3 8.77 -12.15 37.62
CA ARG A 3 8.24 -10.80 37.84
C ARG A 3 7.41 -10.38 36.62
N ARG A 4 6.13 -10.03 36.83
CA ARG A 4 5.30 -9.41 35.79
C ARG A 4 5.96 -8.07 35.39
N PRO A 5 6.13 -7.78 34.09
CA PRO A 5 6.68 -6.50 33.66
C PRO A 5 5.77 -5.36 34.12
N SER A 6 6.37 -4.24 34.55
CA SER A 6 5.61 -3.02 34.87
C SER A 6 4.85 -2.52 33.64
N SER A 7 3.72 -1.82 33.87
CA SER A 7 2.88 -1.25 32.79
C SER A 7 3.70 -0.41 31.79
N THR A 8 4.71 0.32 32.27
CA THR A 8 5.63 1.10 31.45
C THR A 8 6.52 0.24 30.55
N ALA A 9 6.99 -0.91 31.06
CA ALA A 9 7.83 -1.83 30.26
C ALA A 9 7.02 -2.52 29.16
N ALA A 10 5.76 -2.86 29.44
CA ALA A 10 4.83 -3.40 28.44
C ALA A 10 4.49 -2.37 27.36
N ALA A 11 4.21 -1.11 27.74
CA ALA A 11 3.95 -0.03 26.80
C ALA A 11 5.14 0.22 25.85
N VAL A 12 6.37 0.24 26.38
CA VAL A 12 7.59 0.39 25.56
C VAL A 12 7.83 -0.81 24.64
N ALA A 13 7.44 -2.01 25.06
CA ALA A 13 7.56 -3.22 24.24
C ALA A 13 6.56 -3.26 23.09
N LEU A 14 5.36 -2.68 23.26
CA LEU A 14 4.29 -2.64 22.27
C LEU A 14 4.29 -1.37 21.40
N ALA A 15 5.06 -0.34 21.76
CA ALA A 15 5.16 0.90 20.99
C ALA A 15 5.46 0.69 19.48
N PRO A 16 6.34 -0.25 19.06
CA PRO A 16 6.55 -0.50 17.63
C PRO A 16 5.28 -0.99 16.92
N LEU A 17 4.50 -1.87 17.57
CA LEU A 17 3.24 -2.38 17.02
C LEU A 17 2.25 -1.23 16.81
N GLY A 18 2.11 -0.33 17.80
CA GLY A 18 1.28 0.86 17.69
C GLY A 18 1.70 1.79 16.55
N ALA A 19 3.01 2.00 16.37
CA ALA A 19 3.54 2.75 15.24
C ALA A 19 3.19 2.11 13.88
N GLY A 20 3.19 0.78 13.80
CA GLY A 20 2.75 0.04 12.61
C GLY A 20 1.25 0.20 12.34
N ILE A 21 0.42 0.19 13.38
CA ILE A 21 -1.03 0.39 13.27
C ILE A 21 -1.35 1.78 12.70
N LEU A 22 -0.55 2.81 13.05
CA LEU A 22 -0.69 4.14 12.44
C LEU A 22 -0.44 4.11 10.92
N VAL A 23 0.54 3.31 10.46
CA VAL A 23 0.78 3.11 9.02
C VAL A 23 -0.39 2.36 8.38
N ALA A 24 -0.94 1.35 9.06
CA ALA A 24 -2.12 0.65 8.57
C ALA A 24 -3.35 1.57 8.43
N ALA A 25 -3.54 2.52 9.35
CA ALA A 25 -4.64 3.48 9.28
C ALA A 25 -4.52 4.45 8.09
N ALA A 26 -3.34 4.57 7.48
CA ALA A 26 -3.20 5.29 6.22
C ALA A 26 -3.74 4.49 5.02
N LEU A 27 -3.83 3.16 5.12
CA LEU A 27 -4.38 2.31 4.05
C LEU A 27 -5.91 2.47 3.95
N PRO A 28 -6.50 2.11 2.79
CA PRO A 28 -7.94 1.93 2.68
C PRO A 28 -8.47 0.93 3.72
N PRO A 29 -9.70 1.12 4.24
CA PRO A 29 -10.66 2.14 3.82
C PRO A 29 -10.47 3.53 4.46
N TRP A 30 -9.61 3.67 5.49
CA TRP A 30 -9.49 4.92 6.25
C TRP A 30 -8.77 6.03 5.47
N GLY A 31 -7.66 5.70 4.80
CA GLY A 31 -6.95 6.67 3.96
C GLY A 31 -6.30 7.83 4.71
N TRP A 32 -6.04 7.69 6.02
CA TRP A 32 -5.45 8.76 6.85
C TRP A 32 -3.94 8.90 6.62
N TRP A 33 -3.58 9.36 5.43
CA TRP A 33 -2.20 9.44 4.92
C TRP A 33 -1.16 10.07 5.88
N PRO A 34 -1.47 11.08 6.73
CA PRO A 34 -0.47 11.64 7.63
C PRO A 34 0.01 10.64 8.68
N LEU A 35 -0.84 9.68 9.06
CA LEU A 35 -0.49 8.69 10.08
C LEU A 35 0.62 7.74 9.64
N ALA A 36 0.80 7.55 8.32
CA ALA A 36 1.97 6.84 7.81
C ALA A 36 3.27 7.55 8.21
N LEU A 37 3.34 8.86 8.05
CA LEU A 37 4.52 9.67 8.41
C LEU A 37 4.76 9.61 9.92
N VAL A 38 3.68 9.77 10.72
CA VAL A 38 3.75 9.72 12.19
C VAL A 38 4.23 8.33 12.65
N GLY A 39 3.66 7.25 12.12
CA GLY A 39 4.05 5.88 12.43
C GLY A 39 5.53 5.62 12.12
N LEU A 40 6.00 6.05 10.94
CA LEU A 40 7.40 5.95 10.54
C LEU A 40 8.34 6.77 11.45
N GLY A 41 7.92 7.95 11.89
CA GLY A 41 8.68 8.79 12.82
C GLY A 41 8.80 8.18 14.21
N ILE A 42 7.71 7.62 14.75
CA ILE A 42 7.73 6.89 16.03
C ILE A 42 8.61 5.64 15.90
N TRP A 43 8.49 4.91 14.80
CA TRP A 43 9.33 3.76 14.53
C TRP A 43 10.82 4.14 14.51
N GLU A 44 11.21 5.20 13.80
CA GLU A 44 12.60 5.67 13.78
C GLU A 44 13.11 6.02 15.18
N TRP A 45 12.30 6.71 15.99
CA TRP A 45 12.59 7.04 17.40
C TRP A 45 12.91 5.80 18.23
N LEU A 46 12.17 4.72 18.01
CA LEU A 46 12.35 3.44 18.71
C LEU A 46 13.58 2.67 18.22
N LEU A 47 14.19 3.02 17.08
CA LEU A 47 15.37 2.32 16.57
C LEU A 47 16.70 3.00 16.94
N VAL A 48 16.69 4.28 17.29
CA VAL A 48 17.92 5.06 17.55
C VAL A 48 18.73 4.47 18.70
N GLY A 49 20.05 4.34 18.49
CA GLY A 49 20.99 3.88 19.51
C GLY A 49 20.75 2.44 19.98
N LYS A 50 19.95 1.66 19.24
CA LYS A 50 19.70 0.24 19.51
C LYS A 50 20.58 -0.61 18.61
N ARG A 51 21.04 -1.75 19.14
CA ARG A 51 21.79 -2.79 18.39
C ARG A 51 20.93 -3.40 17.28
N SER A 52 21.58 -3.96 16.25
CA SER A 52 20.94 -4.62 15.10
C SER A 52 19.80 -5.59 15.47
N ALA A 53 20.04 -6.51 16.41
CA ALA A 53 19.04 -7.49 16.83
C ALA A 53 17.77 -6.84 17.44
N VAL A 54 17.95 -5.74 18.20
CA VAL A 54 16.82 -5.00 18.78
C VAL A 54 16.08 -4.23 17.69
N ARG A 55 16.79 -3.67 16.71
CA ARG A 55 16.17 -3.00 15.56
C ARG A 55 15.35 -3.97 14.72
N ALA A 56 15.89 -5.15 14.45
CA ALA A 56 15.21 -6.23 13.73
C ALA A 56 13.90 -6.57 14.44
N ARG A 57 13.96 -6.89 15.75
CA ARG A 57 12.77 -7.26 16.53
C ARG A 57 11.72 -6.15 16.60
N ARG A 58 12.14 -4.90 16.82
CA ARG A 58 11.20 -3.75 16.86
C ARG A 58 10.56 -3.51 15.50
N THR A 59 11.33 -3.64 14.42
CA THR A 59 10.82 -3.48 13.05
C THR A 59 9.90 -4.62 12.64
N ALA A 60 10.17 -5.85 13.08
CA ALA A 60 9.23 -6.96 12.91
C ALA A 60 7.88 -6.66 13.59
N LEU A 61 7.89 -6.21 14.85
CA LEU A 61 6.67 -5.82 15.57
C LEU A 61 5.93 -4.66 14.90
N PHE A 62 6.66 -3.64 14.44
CA PHE A 62 6.10 -2.57 13.62
C PHE A 62 5.44 -3.09 12.35
N SER A 63 6.12 -3.98 11.63
CA SER A 63 5.60 -4.58 10.40
C SER A 63 4.34 -5.40 10.66
N PHE A 64 4.26 -6.13 11.78
CA PHE A 64 3.02 -6.80 12.19
C PHE A 64 1.89 -5.80 12.42
N GLY A 65 2.15 -4.67 13.08
CA GLY A 65 1.14 -3.64 13.33
C GLY A 65 0.59 -3.04 12.03
N TRP A 66 1.43 -2.97 11.00
CA TRP A 66 1.06 -2.50 9.67
C TRP A 66 0.31 -3.57 8.86
N PHE A 67 0.90 -4.76 8.71
CA PHE A 67 0.40 -5.78 7.79
C PHE A 67 -0.76 -6.60 8.35
N LEU A 68 -0.86 -6.81 9.67
CA LEU A 68 -1.99 -7.56 10.25
C LEU A 68 -3.34 -6.97 9.85
N PRO A 69 -3.64 -5.68 10.14
CA PRO A 69 -4.89 -5.06 9.70
C PRO A 69 -4.96 -4.91 8.18
N GLY A 70 -3.87 -4.50 7.51
CA GLY A 70 -3.85 -4.27 6.07
C GLY A 70 -4.07 -5.53 5.21
N LEU A 71 -3.78 -6.71 5.76
CA LEU A 71 -3.90 -8.01 5.09
C LEU A 71 -4.90 -8.95 5.77
N ALA A 72 -5.68 -8.48 6.75
CA ALA A 72 -6.60 -9.32 7.53
C ALA A 72 -7.61 -10.09 6.64
N TRP A 73 -8.00 -9.51 5.51
CA TRP A 73 -8.90 -10.13 4.53
C TRP A 73 -8.34 -11.43 3.94
N MET A 74 -7.01 -11.61 3.91
CA MET A 74 -6.38 -12.82 3.39
C MET A 74 -6.76 -14.06 4.20
N TRP A 75 -7.23 -13.91 5.44
CA TRP A 75 -7.76 -15.01 6.25
C TRP A 75 -8.87 -15.78 5.52
N TYR A 76 -9.72 -15.08 4.76
CA TYR A 76 -10.81 -15.71 3.99
C TYR A 76 -10.32 -16.48 2.77
N VAL A 77 -9.11 -16.20 2.29
CA VAL A 77 -8.49 -16.88 1.16
C VAL A 77 -7.69 -18.10 1.65
N SER A 78 -6.77 -17.87 2.59
CA SER A 78 -5.89 -18.91 3.13
C SER A 78 -5.25 -18.48 4.44
N ILE A 79 -5.63 -19.12 5.54
CA ILE A 79 -5.02 -18.95 6.87
C ILE A 79 -3.50 -19.18 6.84
N PRO A 80 -2.97 -20.31 6.30
CA PRO A 80 -1.52 -20.51 6.27
C PRO A 80 -0.81 -19.51 5.35
N GLY A 81 -1.43 -19.15 4.22
CA GLY A 81 -0.88 -18.12 3.31
C GLY A 81 -0.79 -16.74 3.98
N PHE A 82 -1.82 -16.36 4.73
CA PHE A 82 -1.83 -15.13 5.51
C PHE A 82 -0.70 -15.10 6.54
N ALA A 83 -0.55 -16.16 7.34
CA ALA A 83 0.53 -16.26 8.32
C ALA A 83 1.92 -16.18 7.66
N LEU A 84 2.12 -16.87 6.54
CA LEU A 84 3.37 -16.86 5.80
C LEU A 84 3.72 -15.46 5.25
N VAL A 85 2.76 -14.77 4.65
CA VAL A 85 2.97 -13.41 4.10
C VAL A 85 3.33 -12.42 5.21
N LEU A 86 2.67 -12.48 6.35
CA LEU A 86 3.01 -11.63 7.50
C LEU A 86 4.45 -11.85 7.97
N LEU A 87 4.86 -13.12 8.10
CA LEU A 87 6.21 -13.48 8.53
C LEU A 87 7.27 -13.03 7.51
N LEU A 88 7.01 -13.24 6.22
CA LEU A 88 7.92 -12.84 5.15
C LEU A 88 8.09 -11.32 5.09
N PHE A 89 6.98 -10.57 5.07
CA PHE A 89 7.04 -9.11 4.98
C PHE A 89 7.68 -8.49 6.22
N ALA A 90 7.32 -8.97 7.42
CA ALA A 90 7.98 -8.55 8.65
C ALA A 90 9.48 -8.90 8.65
N GLY A 91 9.84 -10.06 8.11
CA GLY A 91 11.22 -10.51 7.94
C GLY A 91 12.04 -9.58 7.04
N PHE A 92 11.51 -9.20 5.87
CA PHE A 92 12.20 -8.29 4.94
C PHE A 92 12.48 -6.92 5.56
N HIS A 93 11.47 -6.30 6.18
CA HIS A 93 11.66 -5.00 6.84
C HIS A 93 12.57 -5.12 8.06
N ALA A 94 12.47 -6.21 8.84
CA ALA A 94 13.37 -6.46 9.97
C ALA A 94 14.82 -6.62 9.54
N LEU A 95 15.08 -7.37 8.46
CA LEU A 95 16.42 -7.55 7.90
C LEU A 95 16.98 -6.22 7.39
N ALA A 96 16.17 -5.43 6.66
CA ALA A 96 16.57 -4.11 6.19
C ALA A 96 16.97 -3.16 7.34
N ALA A 97 16.22 -3.15 8.43
CA ALA A 97 16.55 -2.34 9.60
C ALA A 97 17.78 -2.88 10.37
N ALA A 98 18.02 -4.18 10.34
CA ALA A 98 19.18 -4.81 10.97
C ALA A 98 20.48 -4.55 10.21
N ALA A 99 20.41 -4.52 8.88
CA ALA A 99 21.55 -4.34 7.97
C ALA A 99 22.22 -2.97 8.07
N ILE A 100 21.50 -1.96 8.59
CA ILE A 100 22.06 -0.63 8.85
C ILE A 100 23.11 -0.77 9.96
N PRO A 101 24.37 -0.30 9.78
CA PRO A 101 25.41 -0.45 10.80
C PRO A 101 25.04 0.15 12.16
N ASP A 102 25.54 -0.48 13.21
CA ASP A 102 25.50 0.09 14.57
C ASP A 102 26.44 1.29 14.62
N GLY A 103 25.95 2.43 15.12
CA GLY A 103 26.77 3.62 15.23
C GLY A 103 26.15 4.66 16.17
N PRO A 104 26.98 5.36 16.96
CA PRO A 104 26.52 6.46 17.81
C PRO A 104 26.08 7.67 16.97
N ASP A 105 26.64 7.83 15.77
CA ASP A 105 26.41 8.97 14.92
C ASP A 105 25.26 8.76 13.94
N ASP A 106 24.25 9.61 14.09
CA ASP A 106 23.09 9.72 13.20
C ASP A 106 23.47 10.30 11.82
N ARG A 107 24.75 10.37 11.45
CA ARG A 107 25.23 11.12 10.27
C ARG A 107 24.62 10.66 8.94
N TRP A 108 24.52 9.35 8.71
CA TRP A 108 24.01 8.78 7.43
C TRP A 108 22.62 8.16 7.55
N ARG A 109 22.13 7.99 8.78
CA ARG A 109 20.93 7.21 9.06
C ARG A 109 19.64 7.85 8.52
N TRP A 110 19.64 9.17 8.30
CA TRP A 110 18.52 9.88 7.67
C TRP A 110 18.22 9.37 6.28
N LEU A 111 19.25 8.89 5.57
CA LEU A 111 19.11 8.35 4.22
C LEU A 111 19.12 6.83 4.24
N ALA A 112 19.99 6.22 5.06
CA ALA A 112 20.14 4.76 5.09
C ALA A 112 18.86 4.04 5.53
N LEU A 113 18.16 4.55 6.56
CA LEU A 113 16.94 3.92 7.06
C LEU A 113 15.79 3.94 6.05
N PRO A 114 15.38 5.10 5.48
CA PRO A 114 14.34 5.11 4.46
C PRO A 114 14.76 4.39 3.18
N SER A 115 16.04 4.41 2.79
CA SER A 115 16.53 3.65 1.62
C SER A 115 16.42 2.14 1.84
N ALA A 116 16.84 1.63 3.01
CA ALA A 116 16.72 0.22 3.34
C ALA A 116 15.26 -0.23 3.44
N PHE A 117 14.40 0.60 4.04
CA PHE A 117 12.95 0.36 4.08
C PHE A 117 12.36 0.27 2.66
N THR A 118 12.71 1.22 1.80
CA THR A 118 12.26 1.26 0.40
C THR A 118 12.75 0.03 -0.36
N ALA A 119 13.99 -0.40 -0.15
CA ALA A 119 14.53 -1.61 -0.78
C ALA A 119 13.75 -2.86 -0.35
N ALA A 120 13.36 -2.97 0.93
CA ALA A 120 12.52 -4.06 1.39
C ALA A 120 11.13 -4.05 0.75
N GLU A 121 10.55 -2.86 0.52
CA GLU A 121 9.26 -2.74 -0.14
C GLU A 121 9.34 -3.02 -1.65
N ALA A 122 10.37 -2.51 -2.32
CA ALA A 122 10.65 -2.79 -3.72
C ALA A 122 10.89 -4.29 -3.95
N LEU A 123 11.60 -4.96 -3.03
CA LEU A 123 11.77 -6.42 -3.08
C LEU A 123 10.42 -7.14 -3.04
N ARG A 124 9.47 -6.68 -2.21
CA ARG A 124 8.12 -7.26 -2.15
C ARG A 124 7.33 -7.09 -3.45
N PHE A 125 7.68 -6.12 -4.29
CA PHE A 125 7.01 -5.90 -5.57
C PHE A 125 7.46 -6.87 -6.66
N CYS A 126 8.55 -7.61 -6.46
CA CYS A 126 9.05 -8.59 -7.44
C CYS A 126 9.35 -9.98 -6.86
N PHE A 127 9.44 -10.12 -5.53
CA PHE A 127 9.82 -11.37 -4.86
C PHE A 127 9.08 -11.59 -3.53
N PRO A 128 8.69 -12.85 -3.20
CA PRO A 128 8.74 -14.05 -4.05
C PRO A 128 7.61 -14.07 -5.09
N PHE A 129 7.65 -15.03 -6.02
CA PHE A 129 6.57 -15.33 -6.98
C PHE A 129 6.17 -14.18 -7.92
N GLY A 130 7.11 -13.31 -8.28
CA GLY A 130 6.82 -12.12 -9.10
C GLY A 130 6.30 -10.92 -8.30
N GLY A 131 6.18 -11.05 -6.97
CA GLY A 131 5.84 -9.98 -6.05
C GLY A 131 4.39 -10.00 -5.56
N VAL A 132 4.20 -9.45 -4.36
CA VAL A 132 2.90 -9.30 -3.71
C VAL A 132 2.83 -7.87 -3.13
N PRO A 133 2.53 -6.85 -3.95
CA PRO A 133 2.57 -5.42 -3.56
C PRO A 133 1.36 -4.98 -2.72
N LEU A 134 0.84 -5.86 -1.84
CA LEU A 134 -0.32 -5.59 -1.01
C LEU A 134 0.03 -4.78 0.24
N ALA A 135 -0.92 -4.01 0.76
CA ALA A 135 -0.73 -3.17 1.95
C ALA A 135 0.56 -2.32 1.86
N SER A 136 0.85 -1.79 0.68
CA SER A 136 2.07 -1.02 0.40
C SER A 136 1.92 0.45 0.82
N LEU A 137 3.05 1.12 1.07
CA LEU A 137 3.04 2.50 1.52
C LEU A 137 2.43 3.48 0.49
N PRO A 138 2.64 3.29 -0.84
CA PRO A 138 2.00 4.08 -1.89
C PRO A 138 0.48 4.07 -1.81
N LEU A 139 -0.13 2.92 -1.48
CA LEU A 139 -1.58 2.83 -1.33
C LEU A 139 -2.08 3.75 -0.21
N GLY A 140 -1.33 3.86 0.88
CA GLY A 140 -1.66 4.77 1.99
C GLY A 140 -1.39 6.25 1.68
N GLN A 141 -0.75 6.57 0.55
CA GLN A 141 -0.49 7.92 0.09
C GLN A 141 -1.34 8.30 -1.13
N ALA A 142 -2.23 7.43 -1.60
CA ALA A 142 -3.03 7.66 -2.81
C ALA A 142 -3.90 8.93 -2.72
N GLY A 143 -4.40 9.26 -1.52
CA GLY A 143 -5.13 10.51 -1.25
C GLY A 143 -4.26 11.65 -0.69
N GLY A 144 -2.94 11.46 -0.62
CA GLY A 144 -2.00 12.39 -0.01
C GLY A 144 -1.36 13.35 -1.03
N PRO A 145 -0.73 14.44 -0.55
CA PRO A 145 -0.14 15.46 -1.42
C PRO A 145 1.10 14.96 -2.19
N PHE A 146 1.65 13.81 -1.83
CA PHE A 146 2.84 13.23 -2.46
C PHE A 146 2.52 12.33 -3.67
N VAL A 147 1.24 12.02 -3.92
CA VAL A 147 0.84 11.05 -4.95
C VAL A 147 1.38 11.38 -6.34
N GLY A 148 1.51 12.67 -6.68
CA GLY A 148 2.04 13.12 -7.97
C GLY A 148 3.46 12.61 -8.29
N ILE A 149 4.25 12.28 -7.26
CA ILE A 149 5.60 11.69 -7.42
C ILE A 149 5.56 10.29 -8.03
N ALA A 150 4.45 9.56 -7.86
CA ALA A 150 4.29 8.25 -8.48
C ALA A 150 4.37 8.33 -10.02
N ARG A 151 4.06 9.50 -10.62
CA ARG A 151 4.19 9.71 -12.07
C ARG A 151 5.64 9.77 -12.56
N ILE A 152 6.60 10.00 -11.66
CA ILE A 152 8.02 10.13 -12.00
C ILE A 152 8.77 8.82 -11.75
N GLY A 153 8.64 8.27 -10.54
CA GLY A 153 9.40 7.09 -10.11
C GLY A 153 8.54 5.94 -9.62
N GLY A 154 7.24 5.96 -9.96
CA GLY A 154 6.31 4.90 -9.60
C GLY A 154 6.11 4.76 -8.09
N PRO A 155 5.59 3.60 -7.67
CA PRO A 155 5.35 3.31 -6.25
C PRO A 155 6.65 3.31 -5.43
N VAL A 156 7.79 2.91 -6.01
CA VAL A 156 9.07 2.83 -5.29
C VAL A 156 9.56 4.21 -4.85
N LEU A 157 9.51 5.22 -5.73
CA LEU A 157 9.91 6.58 -5.35
C LEU A 157 8.94 7.18 -4.33
N LEU A 158 7.63 6.91 -4.45
CA LEU A 158 6.64 7.38 -3.48
C LEU A 158 6.87 6.76 -2.09
N THR A 159 7.22 5.47 -2.03
CA THR A 159 7.66 4.82 -0.78
C THR A 159 8.87 5.53 -0.21
N PHE A 160 9.91 5.78 -1.03
CA PHE A 160 11.13 6.43 -0.57
C PHE A 160 10.88 7.82 0.01
N VAL A 161 10.14 8.68 -0.69
CA VAL A 161 9.83 10.04 -0.24
C VAL A 161 9.05 9.99 1.08
N THR A 162 8.05 9.11 1.18
CA THR A 162 7.23 8.97 2.39
C THR A 162 8.06 8.46 3.57
N ALA A 163 8.89 7.44 3.35
CA ALA A 163 9.82 6.92 4.35
C ALA A 163 10.85 7.98 4.77
N LEU A 164 11.40 8.73 3.82
CA LEU A 164 12.38 9.78 4.06
C LEU A 164 11.79 10.87 4.95
N ILE A 165 10.62 11.40 4.60
CA ILE A 165 9.94 12.44 5.41
C ILE A 165 9.57 11.88 6.78
N GLY A 166 8.88 10.74 6.82
CA GLY A 166 8.36 10.15 8.07
C GLY A 166 9.46 9.82 9.07
N THR A 167 10.50 9.09 8.64
CA THR A 167 11.62 8.71 9.53
C THR A 167 12.46 9.91 9.99
N ASN A 168 12.48 11.01 9.23
CA ASN A 168 13.22 12.22 9.61
C ASN A 168 12.40 13.21 10.46
N LEU A 169 11.10 12.98 10.70
CA LEU A 169 10.30 13.79 11.61
C LEU A 169 10.93 13.88 13.00
N ARG A 170 11.50 12.78 13.52
CA ARG A 170 12.22 12.80 14.79
C ARG A 170 13.25 13.92 14.84
N ARG A 171 14.08 14.05 13.80
CA ARG A 171 15.23 14.98 13.82
C ARG A 171 14.78 16.42 13.92
N ALA A 172 13.68 16.74 13.24
CA ALA A 172 13.04 18.05 13.31
C ALA A 172 12.37 18.30 14.66
N LEU A 173 11.78 17.27 15.28
CA LEU A 173 11.09 17.38 16.57
C LEU A 173 12.04 17.28 17.77
N LEU A 174 13.25 16.74 17.60
CA LEU A 174 14.23 16.54 18.67
C LEU A 174 14.55 17.81 19.47
N PRO A 175 14.82 19.00 18.87
CA PRO A 175 15.01 20.23 19.63
C PRO A 175 13.84 20.58 20.55
N LEU A 176 12.61 20.36 20.09
CA LEU A 176 11.39 20.68 20.84
C LEU A 176 11.24 19.73 22.04
N VAL A 177 11.50 18.44 21.84
CA VAL A 177 11.41 17.42 22.88
C VAL A 177 12.51 17.58 23.93
N THR A 178 13.75 17.86 23.50
CA THR A 178 14.89 18.03 24.42
C THR A 178 15.03 19.46 24.94
N ARG A 179 14.13 20.37 24.55
CA ARG A 179 14.17 21.81 24.85
C ARG A 179 15.55 22.43 24.61
N SER A 180 16.22 22.01 23.55
CA SER A 180 17.58 22.42 23.23
C SER A 180 17.56 23.44 22.09
N CYS A 181 18.44 24.44 22.14
CA CYS A 181 18.66 25.39 21.06
C CYS A 181 19.84 24.91 20.20
N PRO A 182 19.61 24.18 19.08
CA PRO A 182 20.68 23.79 18.19
C PRO A 182 21.29 25.03 17.51
N THR A 183 22.57 24.95 17.15
CA THR A 183 23.20 25.95 16.29
C THR A 183 22.47 26.03 14.93
N PRO A 184 22.52 27.17 14.22
CA PRO A 184 21.85 27.33 12.92
C PRO A 184 22.22 26.22 11.92
N THR A 185 23.50 25.84 11.88
CA THR A 185 23.99 24.73 11.04
C THR A 185 23.33 23.40 11.40
N ARG A 186 23.22 23.07 12.71
CA ARG A 186 22.57 21.84 13.17
C ARG A 186 21.07 21.85 12.92
N LEU A 187 20.44 23.03 12.97
CA LEU A 187 19.02 23.19 12.65
C LEU A 187 18.77 22.94 11.16
N GLY A 188 19.58 23.51 10.27
CA GLY A 188 19.52 23.26 8.83
C GLY A 188 19.64 21.78 8.47
N LEU A 189 20.61 21.06 9.06
CA LEU A 189 20.76 19.61 8.85
C LEU A 189 19.55 18.80 9.36
N ARG A 190 18.89 19.25 10.44
CA ARG A 190 17.71 18.56 11.02
C ARG A 190 16.44 18.79 10.20
N LEU A 191 16.30 19.98 9.62
CA LEU A 191 15.12 20.36 8.84
C LEU A 191 15.25 20.02 7.35
N GLY A 192 16.46 19.80 6.84
CA GLY A 192 16.74 19.53 5.43
C GLY A 192 15.79 18.51 4.76
N PRO A 193 15.58 17.31 5.34
CA PRO A 193 14.64 16.34 4.77
C PRO A 193 13.18 16.82 4.76
N LEU A 194 12.75 17.65 5.72
CA LEU A 194 11.40 18.22 5.73
C LEU A 194 11.27 19.42 4.78
N ALA A 195 12.36 20.15 4.55
CA ALA A 195 12.38 21.21 3.54
C ALA A 195 12.17 20.66 2.11
N LEU A 196 12.32 19.34 1.90
CA LEU A 196 11.97 18.68 0.64
C LEU A 196 10.46 18.57 0.42
N ILE A 197 9.62 18.67 1.46
CA ILE A 197 8.15 18.57 1.32
C ILE A 197 7.59 19.52 0.25
N PRO A 198 7.83 20.85 0.32
CA PRO A 198 7.32 21.77 -0.70
C PRO A 198 7.90 21.47 -2.09
N ALA A 199 9.18 21.07 -2.18
CA ALA A 199 9.80 20.71 -3.45
C ALA A 199 9.17 19.45 -4.07
N VAL A 200 8.91 18.42 -3.25
CA VAL A 200 8.25 17.17 -3.65
C VAL A 200 6.83 17.46 -4.15
N ILE A 201 6.08 18.31 -3.45
CA ILE A 201 4.72 18.69 -3.86
C ILE A 201 4.76 19.48 -5.18
N ALA A 202 5.68 20.46 -5.30
CA ALA A 202 5.83 21.26 -6.51
C ALA A 202 6.27 20.42 -7.72
N ILE A 203 7.23 19.51 -7.54
CA ILE A 203 7.64 18.55 -8.57
C ILE A 203 6.47 17.64 -8.94
N GLY A 204 5.75 17.14 -7.93
CA GLY A 204 4.58 16.28 -8.12
C GLY A 204 3.44 16.96 -8.89
N SER A 205 3.25 18.28 -8.72
CA SER A 205 2.19 19.03 -9.42
C SER A 205 2.50 19.31 -10.88
N VAL A 206 3.79 19.45 -11.23
CA VAL A 206 4.25 19.63 -12.63
C VAL A 206 4.72 18.34 -13.29
N ALA A 207 4.66 17.21 -12.58
CA ALA A 207 5.03 15.91 -13.12
C ALA A 207 4.23 15.58 -14.38
N PRO A 208 4.82 14.83 -15.34
CA PRO A 208 4.18 14.52 -16.60
C PRO A 208 2.76 13.99 -16.41
N ASP A 209 1.83 14.56 -17.17
CA ASP A 209 0.45 14.11 -17.20
C ASP A 209 0.05 13.76 -18.64
N GLY A 210 -0.97 12.92 -18.77
CA GLY A 210 -1.59 12.69 -20.07
C GLY A 210 -2.32 13.94 -20.54
N SER A 211 -2.20 14.28 -21.82
CA SER A 211 -3.02 15.34 -22.44
C SER A 211 -4.30 14.74 -23.03
N ALA A 212 -5.44 15.42 -22.82
CA ALA A 212 -6.68 15.03 -23.48
C ALA A 212 -6.51 15.06 -25.01
N THR A 213 -6.95 14.00 -25.69
CA THR A 213 -6.83 13.91 -27.16
C THR A 213 -7.96 14.64 -27.90
N GLY A 214 -8.90 15.26 -27.18
CA GLY A 214 -10.12 15.84 -27.73
C GLY A 214 -11.21 14.82 -28.11
N ARG A 215 -10.90 13.52 -28.04
CA ARG A 215 -11.86 12.43 -28.26
C ARG A 215 -12.54 12.02 -26.95
N THR A 216 -13.84 11.81 -27.00
CA THR A 216 -14.66 11.31 -25.89
C THR A 216 -15.32 10.00 -26.29
N ALA A 217 -15.50 9.08 -25.33
CA ALA A 217 -16.22 7.83 -25.52
C ALA A 217 -17.16 7.59 -24.34
N SER A 218 -18.39 7.16 -24.61
CA SER A 218 -19.39 6.75 -23.62
C SER A 218 -19.13 5.28 -23.25
N ILE A 219 -18.71 5.03 -22.01
CA ILE A 219 -18.42 3.69 -21.51
C ILE A 219 -19.45 3.32 -20.46
N VAL A 220 -20.09 2.16 -20.62
CA VAL A 220 -21.04 1.60 -19.66
C VAL A 220 -20.42 0.42 -18.95
N ILE A 221 -20.25 0.52 -17.64
CA ILE A 221 -19.73 -0.56 -16.79
C ILE A 221 -20.92 -1.27 -16.14
N MET A 222 -21.08 -2.56 -16.41
CA MET A 222 -22.25 -3.33 -15.95
C MET A 222 -21.83 -4.40 -14.95
N GLN A 223 -22.32 -4.28 -13.72
CA GLN A 223 -22.03 -5.24 -12.65
C GLN A 223 -23.28 -6.05 -12.32
N GLY A 224 -23.26 -7.35 -12.63
CA GLY A 224 -24.40 -8.26 -12.39
C GLY A 224 -24.72 -8.49 -10.91
N GLY A 225 -23.77 -8.23 -10.01
CA GLY A 225 -23.92 -8.39 -8.56
C GLY A 225 -23.94 -9.85 -8.09
N GLY A 226 -24.58 -10.09 -6.94
CA GLY A 226 -24.68 -11.42 -6.32
C GLY A 226 -23.95 -11.53 -4.98
N PRO A 227 -24.05 -12.70 -4.31
CA PRO A 227 -23.38 -12.93 -3.04
C PRO A 227 -21.85 -12.91 -3.22
N GLN A 228 -21.16 -12.26 -2.29
CA GLN A 228 -19.69 -12.28 -2.22
C GLN A 228 -19.19 -13.57 -1.57
N GLY A 229 -17.92 -13.93 -1.82
CA GLY A 229 -17.28 -15.10 -1.19
C GLY A 229 -17.77 -16.46 -1.71
N THR A 230 -18.33 -16.50 -2.91
CA THR A 230 -18.69 -17.74 -3.61
C THR A 230 -17.45 -18.58 -3.92
N ARG A 231 -17.64 -19.90 -4.03
CA ARG A 231 -16.55 -20.84 -4.36
C ARG A 231 -16.79 -21.43 -5.73
N ALA A 232 -15.76 -21.42 -6.58
CA ALA A 232 -15.82 -22.00 -7.91
C ALA A 232 -16.26 -23.49 -7.91
N ALA A 233 -15.97 -24.23 -6.84
CA ALA A 233 -16.38 -25.64 -6.70
C ALA A 233 -17.88 -25.85 -6.46
N THR A 234 -18.59 -24.84 -5.92
CA THR A 234 -20.00 -24.97 -5.51
C THR A 234 -20.93 -24.00 -6.23
N THR A 235 -20.39 -23.04 -6.97
CA THR A 235 -21.15 -22.05 -7.72
C THR A 235 -21.21 -22.46 -9.19
N PRO A 236 -22.41 -22.52 -9.81
CA PRO A 236 -22.52 -22.80 -11.23
C PRO A 236 -21.67 -21.83 -12.06
N PRO A 237 -20.85 -22.31 -13.02
CA PRO A 237 -19.97 -21.44 -13.81
C PRO A 237 -20.71 -20.32 -14.55
N ARG A 238 -21.98 -20.56 -14.88
CA ARG A 238 -22.83 -19.64 -15.64
C ARG A 238 -23.52 -18.56 -14.79
N PHE A 239 -23.47 -18.69 -13.47
CA PHE A 239 -24.20 -17.82 -12.55
C PHE A 239 -23.85 -16.32 -12.75
N ALA A 240 -22.56 -16.01 -12.94
CA ALA A 240 -22.11 -14.64 -13.18
C ALA A 240 -22.58 -14.10 -14.54
N LEU A 241 -22.57 -14.94 -15.59
CA LEU A 241 -23.05 -14.58 -16.93
C LEU A 241 -24.53 -14.25 -16.92
N ASP A 242 -25.36 -15.13 -16.36
CA ASP A 242 -26.82 -14.92 -16.34
C ASP A 242 -27.17 -13.58 -15.68
N ARG A 243 -26.43 -13.23 -14.61
CA ARG A 243 -26.57 -11.96 -13.89
C ARG A 243 -26.12 -10.76 -14.70
N ALA A 244 -25.01 -10.87 -15.41
CA ALA A 244 -24.52 -9.83 -16.31
C ALA A 244 -25.49 -9.60 -17.49
N LEU A 245 -26.02 -10.66 -18.08
CA LEU A 245 -27.03 -10.57 -19.15
C LEU A 245 -28.30 -9.88 -18.65
N GLU A 246 -28.83 -10.30 -17.50
CA GLU A 246 -30.03 -9.70 -16.94
C GLU A 246 -29.87 -8.21 -16.63
N VAL A 247 -28.73 -7.78 -16.06
CA VAL A 247 -28.52 -6.35 -15.83
C VAL A 247 -28.38 -5.59 -17.15
N SER A 248 -27.69 -6.19 -18.14
CA SER A 248 -27.48 -5.59 -19.46
C SER A 248 -28.78 -5.35 -20.21
N ARG A 249 -29.76 -6.25 -20.06
CA ARG A 249 -31.09 -6.14 -20.69
C ARG A 249 -31.90 -4.94 -20.21
N THR A 250 -31.62 -4.43 -19.01
CA THR A 250 -32.31 -3.23 -18.49
C THR A 250 -31.80 -1.94 -19.12
N TYR A 251 -30.64 -1.99 -19.78
CA TYR A 251 -30.04 -0.84 -20.45
C TYR A 251 -30.64 -0.60 -21.84
N SER A 252 -31.13 0.62 -22.05
CA SER A 252 -31.75 1.11 -23.30
C SER A 252 -31.06 2.35 -23.89
N GLY A 253 -29.91 2.75 -23.35
CA GLY A 253 -29.13 3.89 -23.83
C GLY A 253 -28.17 3.53 -24.96
N THR A 254 -27.33 4.50 -25.33
CA THR A 254 -26.23 4.32 -26.29
C THR A 254 -24.87 4.35 -25.60
N ALA A 255 -23.96 3.48 -26.06
CA ALA A 255 -22.60 3.37 -25.54
C ALA A 255 -21.61 3.13 -26.69
N ASP A 256 -20.38 3.60 -26.53
CA ASP A 256 -19.27 3.28 -27.43
C ASP A 256 -18.54 2.01 -26.99
N LEU A 257 -18.66 1.64 -25.70
CA LEU A 257 -18.10 0.43 -25.11
C LEU A 257 -18.92 -0.01 -23.90
N VAL A 258 -19.18 -1.32 -23.80
CA VAL A 258 -19.71 -1.94 -22.58
C VAL A 258 -18.61 -2.77 -21.93
N VAL A 259 -18.47 -2.66 -20.61
CA VAL A 259 -17.47 -3.42 -19.84
C VAL A 259 -18.15 -4.28 -18.81
N TRP A 260 -17.85 -5.58 -18.83
CA TRP A 260 -18.22 -6.53 -17.79
C TRP A 260 -17.01 -6.85 -16.89
N PRO A 261 -17.25 -7.20 -15.62
CA PRO A 261 -16.19 -7.63 -14.72
C PRO A 261 -15.47 -8.89 -15.23
N GLU A 262 -14.28 -9.11 -14.66
CA GLU A 262 -13.48 -10.31 -14.89
C GLU A 262 -14.29 -11.59 -14.60
N ASN A 263 -14.03 -12.63 -15.39
CA ASN A 263 -14.52 -13.99 -15.18
C ASN A 263 -16.07 -14.12 -15.17
N VAL A 264 -16.76 -13.23 -15.88
CA VAL A 264 -18.20 -13.36 -16.14
C VAL A 264 -18.49 -14.54 -17.08
N ILE A 265 -17.63 -14.77 -18.07
CA ILE A 265 -17.71 -15.94 -18.96
C ILE A 265 -16.71 -16.99 -18.48
N ASN A 266 -17.22 -18.09 -17.92
CA ASN A 266 -16.40 -19.19 -17.42
C ASN A 266 -16.67 -20.47 -18.22
N VAL A 267 -16.03 -20.57 -19.38
CA VAL A 267 -16.10 -21.74 -20.28
C VAL A 267 -14.71 -22.16 -20.73
N ARG A 268 -14.54 -23.44 -21.08
CA ARG A 268 -13.24 -23.96 -21.56
C ARG A 268 -12.83 -23.41 -22.93
N GLN A 269 -13.78 -23.26 -23.84
CA GLN A 269 -13.53 -22.79 -25.20
C GLN A 269 -14.59 -21.78 -25.58
N LEU A 270 -14.19 -20.51 -25.68
CA LEU A 270 -15.10 -19.39 -25.97
C LEU A 270 -15.62 -19.43 -27.41
N SER A 271 -14.79 -19.79 -28.38
CA SER A 271 -15.10 -19.68 -29.81
C SER A 271 -16.33 -20.46 -30.27
N SER A 272 -16.66 -21.56 -29.60
CA SER A 272 -17.80 -22.44 -29.91
C SER A 272 -18.85 -22.45 -28.81
N SER A 273 -18.78 -21.51 -27.85
CA SER A 273 -19.66 -21.50 -26.70
C SER A 273 -21.01 -20.83 -27.02
N LYS A 274 -22.06 -21.23 -26.31
CA LYS A 274 -23.36 -20.56 -26.39
C LYS A 274 -23.27 -19.15 -25.78
N GLU A 275 -22.43 -19.01 -24.77
CA GLU A 275 -22.17 -17.78 -24.05
C GLU A 275 -21.65 -16.69 -24.99
N LEU A 276 -20.76 -17.01 -25.94
CA LEU A 276 -20.30 -16.06 -26.95
C LEU A 276 -21.45 -15.58 -27.85
N GLN A 277 -22.37 -16.47 -28.23
CA GLN A 277 -23.53 -16.12 -29.06
C GLN A 277 -24.49 -15.19 -28.30
N GLU A 278 -24.75 -15.48 -27.02
CA GLU A 278 -25.61 -14.65 -26.16
C GLU A 278 -25.01 -13.26 -25.92
N VAL A 279 -23.69 -13.18 -25.67
CA VAL A 279 -22.98 -11.90 -25.54
C VAL A 279 -22.97 -11.13 -26.85
N GLY A 280 -22.75 -11.80 -27.98
CA GLY A 280 -22.83 -11.19 -29.30
C GLY A 280 -24.22 -10.63 -29.62
N ALA A 281 -25.28 -11.32 -29.19
CA ALA A 281 -26.64 -10.83 -29.35
C ALA A 281 -26.92 -9.58 -28.50
N GLU A 282 -26.46 -9.54 -27.26
CA GLU A 282 -26.59 -8.34 -26.41
C GLU A 282 -25.74 -7.17 -26.94
N ALA A 283 -24.53 -7.43 -27.42
CA ALA A 283 -23.68 -6.42 -28.07
C ALA A 283 -24.37 -5.83 -29.30
N ALA A 284 -24.97 -6.67 -30.15
CA ALA A 284 -25.74 -6.23 -31.31
C ALA A 284 -27.00 -5.43 -30.91
N ARG A 285 -27.70 -5.83 -29.84
CA ARG A 285 -28.89 -5.10 -29.34
C ARG A 285 -28.54 -3.70 -28.85
N ILE A 286 -27.45 -3.56 -28.10
CA ILE A 286 -27.00 -2.27 -27.58
C ILE A 286 -26.32 -1.44 -28.68
N GLY A 287 -25.77 -2.10 -29.70
CA GLY A 287 -25.02 -1.45 -30.78
C GLY A 287 -23.60 -1.05 -30.34
N ALA A 288 -23.02 -1.74 -29.35
CA ALA A 288 -21.72 -1.43 -28.77
C ALA A 288 -20.87 -2.70 -28.58
N PRO A 289 -19.54 -2.63 -28.74
CA PRO A 289 -18.64 -3.73 -28.41
C PRO A 289 -18.62 -3.99 -26.90
N PHE A 290 -18.39 -5.25 -26.52
CA PHE A 290 -18.28 -5.68 -25.12
C PHE A 290 -16.83 -6.05 -24.82
N LEU A 291 -16.31 -5.53 -23.71
CA LEU A 291 -15.06 -5.97 -23.08
C LEU A 291 -15.43 -6.82 -21.86
N VAL A 292 -15.08 -8.10 -21.91
CA VAL A 292 -15.42 -9.12 -20.91
C VAL A 292 -14.18 -9.94 -20.56
#